data_AF-A0A2V7PCB6-F1
#
_entry.id   AF-A0A2V7PCB6-F1
#
_cell.length_a   1.000
_cell.length_b   1.000
_cell.length_c   1.000
_cell.angle_alpha   90.00
_cell.angle_beta   90.00
_cell.angle_gamma   90.00
#
_symmetry.space_group_name_H-M   'P 1'
#
loop_
_entity.id
_entity.type
_entity.pdbx_description
1 polymer ?
#
loop_
_entity_poly.entity_id
_entity_poly.type
_entity_poly.pdbx_seq_one_letter_code
_entity_poly.pdbx_strand_id
1 'polypeptide(L)'
;MEWPAEVSVAAPFPVRLIVSRPGCHQGVFKPGTHADQSAVTFAPYFLVDTKHGFCPPGVYTVYPNALDIVVTAPGLRASVARTFEMRAASQVSAPTPGTNTLPVRTYGDVTVRPTDPDSSRRNAAGFAAQDIDNLGCVRLRPNQTIRTAYVLEDQADTARFSYAFVRGYIHESPTPICGETRVFELVTLN
;
A
#
# COMPACT_ATOMS: atom_id res chain seq x y z
N MET A 1 0.12 0.93 -0.57
CA MET A 1 0.15 -0.39 0.10
C MET A 1 1.58 -0.88 0.05
N GLU A 2 2.09 -1.44 1.15
CA GLU A 2 3.44 -1.98 1.25
C GLU A 2 3.41 -3.34 1.95
N TRP A 3 4.09 -4.34 1.41
CA TRP A 3 4.10 -5.72 1.93
C TRP A 3 5.46 -6.39 1.64
N PRO A 4 5.86 -7.46 2.35
CA PRO A 4 7.06 -8.21 2.02
C PRO A 4 6.99 -8.78 0.60
N ALA A 5 8.10 -8.78 -0.14
CA ALA A 5 8.14 -9.43 -1.47
C ALA A 5 7.92 -10.95 -1.36
N GLU A 6 8.49 -11.55 -0.32
CA GLU A 6 8.36 -12.97 -0.02
C GLU A 6 7.94 -13.21 1.44
N VAL A 7 7.19 -14.29 1.68
CA VAL A 7 6.70 -14.68 3.01
C VAL A 7 6.82 -16.19 3.22
N SER A 8 6.98 -16.61 4.47
CA SER A 8 6.97 -18.03 4.82
C SER A 8 5.56 -18.63 4.69
N VAL A 9 5.50 -19.90 4.30
CA VAL A 9 4.25 -20.67 4.27
C VAL A 9 3.53 -20.65 5.62
N ALA A 10 2.20 -20.45 5.58
CA ALA A 10 1.29 -20.41 6.72
C ALA A 10 1.60 -19.36 7.80
N ALA A 11 2.61 -18.51 7.60
CA ALA A 11 2.95 -17.43 8.51
C ALA A 11 2.14 -16.17 8.16
N PRO A 12 1.40 -15.58 9.13
CA PRO A 12 0.83 -14.25 8.94
C PRO A 12 1.93 -13.21 8.69
N PHE A 13 1.61 -12.15 7.94
CA PHE A 13 2.60 -11.13 7.57
C PHE A 13 2.05 -9.70 7.60
N PRO A 14 2.89 -8.69 7.87
CA PRO A 14 2.43 -7.31 8.01
C PRO A 14 2.30 -6.60 6.66
N VAL A 15 1.16 -5.97 6.43
CA VAL A 15 0.87 -5.12 5.28
C VAL A 15 0.55 -3.72 5.77
N ARG A 16 1.30 -2.72 5.29
CA ARG A 16 1.03 -1.31 5.57
C ARG A 16 0.08 -0.75 4.52
N LEU A 17 -0.99 -0.13 4.97
CA LEU A 17 -2.02 0.49 4.16
C LEU A 17 -2.01 1.99 4.42
N ILE A 18 -1.79 2.75 3.35
CA ILE A 18 -2.02 4.19 3.33
C ILE A 18 -3.37 4.39 2.67
N VAL A 19 -4.38 4.74 3.48
CA VAL A 19 -5.76 4.91 3.05
C VAL A 19 -6.04 6.40 3.00
N SER A 20 -6.09 6.93 1.78
CA SER A 20 -6.43 8.34 1.54
C SER A 20 -7.92 8.57 1.80
N ARG A 21 -8.24 9.62 2.56
CA ARG A 21 -9.60 10.13 2.77
C ARG A 21 -10.63 9.04 3.11
N PRO A 22 -10.40 8.22 4.16
CA PRO A 22 -11.37 7.20 4.53
C PRO A 22 -12.68 7.84 4.96
N GLY A 23 -13.79 7.32 4.43
CA GLY A 23 -15.12 7.61 4.92
C GLY A 23 -15.38 6.85 6.22
N CYS A 24 -15.94 7.52 7.21
CA CYS A 24 -16.37 6.91 8.45
C CYS A 24 -17.88 6.68 8.45
N HIS A 25 -18.34 5.54 8.96
CA HIS A 25 -19.73 5.35 9.38
C HIS A 25 -19.72 5.05 10.89
N GLN A 26 -20.47 5.84 11.67
CA GLN A 26 -20.53 5.71 13.13
C GLN A 26 -19.18 5.80 13.86
N GLY A 27 -18.18 6.51 13.30
CA GLY A 27 -16.92 6.79 13.99
C GLY A 27 -15.81 5.72 13.85
N VAL A 28 -15.96 4.70 12.99
CA VAL A 28 -15.07 3.52 13.00
C VAL A 28 -14.61 3.06 11.59
N PHE A 29 -13.34 2.63 11.43
CA PHE A 29 -12.74 2.12 10.17
C PHE A 29 -11.88 0.85 10.38
N LYS A 30 -12.21 -0.36 9.89
CA LYS A 30 -11.27 -1.51 9.73
C LYS A 30 -11.11 -1.82 8.26
N PRO A 31 -9.93 -2.24 7.82
CA PRO A 31 -9.84 -2.99 6.59
C PRO A 31 -10.39 -4.41 6.78
N GLY A 32 -11.34 -4.84 5.94
CA GLY A 32 -11.63 -6.26 5.77
C GLY A 32 -10.44 -6.91 5.08
N THR A 33 -9.94 -8.03 5.62
CA THR A 33 -8.83 -8.78 5.02
C THR A 33 -9.29 -10.21 4.81
N HIS A 34 -9.18 -10.69 3.58
CA HIS A 34 -9.53 -12.06 3.19
C HIS A 34 -8.40 -12.63 2.35
N ALA A 35 -8.11 -13.92 2.50
CA ALA A 35 -7.19 -14.62 1.60
C ALA A 35 -7.82 -15.91 1.12
N ASP A 36 -7.63 -16.19 -0.16
CA ASP A 36 -8.00 -17.45 -0.80
C ASP A 36 -6.80 -18.06 -1.53
N GLN A 37 -7.05 -19.08 -2.35
CA GLN A 37 -6.02 -19.79 -3.10
C GLN A 37 -5.37 -18.96 -4.22
N SER A 38 -5.82 -17.73 -4.47
CA SER A 38 -5.36 -16.87 -5.57
C SER A 38 -4.87 -15.51 -5.11
N ALA A 39 -5.39 -14.98 -4.01
CA ALA A 39 -5.13 -13.60 -3.61
C ALA A 39 -5.28 -13.36 -2.11
N VAL A 40 -4.64 -12.30 -1.64
CA VAL A 40 -4.98 -11.56 -0.43
C VAL A 40 -5.72 -10.29 -0.85
N THR A 41 -6.96 -10.13 -0.39
CA THR A 41 -7.84 -9.03 -0.74
C THR A 41 -8.18 -8.19 0.49
N PHE A 42 -8.01 -6.87 0.35
CA PHE A 42 -8.37 -5.87 1.34
C PHE A 42 -9.61 -5.06 0.86
N ALA A 43 -10.84 -5.54 1.11
CA ALA A 43 -12.11 -4.88 0.71
C ALA A 43 -13.39 -5.49 1.35
N PRO A 44 -14.53 -4.76 1.38
CA PRO A 44 -14.64 -3.32 1.60
C PRO A 44 -14.42 -3.00 3.10
N TYR A 45 -14.02 -1.76 3.41
CA TYR A 45 -13.54 -1.37 4.74
C TYR A 45 -14.67 -1.38 5.82
N PHE A 46 -14.55 -2.16 6.91
CA PHE A 46 -15.45 -2.22 8.09
C PHE A 46 -14.73 -2.00 9.46
N LEU A 47 -14.95 -0.93 10.25
CA LEU A 47 -14.85 -0.71 11.75
C LEU A 47 -13.66 -1.07 12.75
N VAL A 48 -12.45 -0.46 12.87
CA VAL A 48 -11.47 -0.67 14.02
C VAL A 48 -11.80 0.21 15.20
N ASP A 49 -12.00 -0.43 16.36
CA ASP A 49 -11.90 0.20 17.68
C ASP A 49 -10.46 0.65 17.92
N THR A 50 -10.21 1.91 17.59
CA THR A 50 -9.08 2.63 18.17
C THR A 50 -9.69 3.51 19.25
N LYS A 51 -9.04 3.57 20.41
CA LYS A 51 -9.41 4.43 21.55
C LYS A 51 -9.48 5.94 21.23
N HIS A 52 -9.33 6.31 19.95
CA HIS A 52 -9.42 7.66 19.42
C HIS A 52 -10.48 7.65 18.32
N GLY A 53 -11.66 8.22 18.59
CA GLY A 53 -12.63 8.45 17.54
C GLY A 53 -12.03 9.37 16.48
N PHE A 54 -11.67 8.82 15.32
CA PHE A 54 -11.14 9.62 14.19
C PHE A 54 -12.21 10.49 13.54
N CYS A 55 -13.49 10.19 13.80
CA CYS A 55 -14.65 10.82 13.20
C CYS A 55 -15.75 11.04 14.25
N PRO A 56 -16.53 12.15 14.18
CA PRO A 56 -17.67 12.36 15.07
C PRO A 56 -18.73 11.24 14.92
N PRO A 57 -19.39 10.81 16.02
CA PRO A 57 -20.46 9.82 15.94
C PRO A 57 -21.66 10.36 15.15
N GLY A 58 -22.32 9.50 14.37
CA GLY A 58 -23.58 9.82 13.68
C GLY A 58 -23.48 10.64 12.39
N VAL A 59 -22.28 11.02 11.93
CA VAL A 59 -22.09 11.80 10.69
C VAL A 59 -21.17 11.05 9.72
N TYR A 60 -21.60 10.88 8.47
CA TYR A 60 -20.68 10.47 7.39
C TYR A 60 -19.75 11.65 7.11
N THR A 61 -18.49 11.51 7.52
CA THR A 61 -17.45 12.49 7.24
C THR A 61 -16.26 11.79 6.60
N VAL A 62 -15.57 12.54 5.74
CA VAL A 62 -14.32 12.12 5.13
C VAL A 62 -13.20 12.63 6.03
N TYR A 63 -12.41 11.71 6.59
CA TYR A 63 -11.23 12.11 7.36
C TYR A 63 -10.25 12.86 6.44
N PRO A 64 -9.82 14.09 6.78
CA PRO A 64 -9.11 14.96 5.83
C PRO A 64 -7.70 14.47 5.49
N ASN A 65 -7.11 13.60 6.32
CA ASN A 65 -5.75 13.08 6.13
C ASN A 65 -5.77 11.63 5.63
N ALA A 66 -4.62 11.13 5.16
CA ALA A 66 -4.43 9.71 4.99
C ALA A 66 -4.34 9.00 6.36
N LEU A 67 -4.95 7.82 6.47
CA LEU A 67 -4.65 6.88 7.54
C LEU A 67 -3.47 6.02 7.12
N ASP A 68 -2.49 5.93 8.01
CA ASP A 68 -1.34 5.05 7.87
C ASP A 68 -1.46 3.96 8.92
N ILE A 69 -1.81 2.76 8.49
CA ILE A 69 -2.07 1.63 9.38
C ILE A 69 -1.28 0.41 8.94
N VAL A 70 -0.92 -0.43 9.90
CA VAL A 70 -0.37 -1.75 9.64
C VAL A 70 -1.42 -2.79 10.02
N VAL A 71 -1.69 -3.70 9.09
CA VAL A 71 -2.59 -4.83 9.30
C VAL A 71 -1.86 -6.15 9.06
N THR A 72 -2.41 -7.22 9.61
CA THR A 72 -1.86 -8.56 9.45
C THR A 72 -2.66 -9.31 8.39
N ALA A 73 -2.01 -9.64 7.28
CA ALA A 73 -2.55 -10.59 6.32
C ALA A 73 -2.46 -12.01 6.90
N PRO A 74 -3.48 -12.87 6.66
CA PRO A 74 -3.43 -14.25 7.10
C PRO A 74 -2.32 -15.03 6.39
N GLY A 75 -1.87 -16.12 7.02
CA GLY A 75 -0.85 -16.99 6.44
C GLY A 75 -1.36 -17.72 5.21
N LEU A 76 -0.54 -17.74 4.16
CA LEU A 76 -0.85 -18.37 2.88
C LEU A 76 -0.27 -19.78 2.82
N ARG A 77 -1.07 -20.76 2.39
CA ARG A 77 -0.61 -22.15 2.26
C ARG A 77 -0.14 -22.44 0.84
N ALA A 78 1.07 -22.97 0.72
CA ALA A 78 1.63 -23.45 -0.54
C ALA A 78 2.60 -24.60 -0.25
N SER A 79 2.54 -25.68 -1.04
CA SER A 79 3.49 -26.81 -0.95
C SER A 79 4.79 -26.57 -1.72
N VAL A 80 4.79 -25.59 -2.63
CA VAL A 80 5.94 -25.13 -3.43
C VAL A 80 5.91 -23.60 -3.49
N ALA A 81 7.02 -22.98 -3.91
CA ALA A 81 7.05 -21.53 -4.10
C ALA A 81 5.97 -21.09 -5.09
N ARG A 82 5.13 -20.13 -4.68
CA ARG A 82 3.98 -19.69 -5.49
C ARG A 82 3.61 -18.24 -5.18
N THR A 83 3.19 -17.52 -6.20
CA THR A 83 2.69 -16.13 -6.10
C THR A 83 1.19 -16.08 -5.81
N PHE A 84 0.81 -15.08 -5.03
CA PHE A 84 -0.57 -14.71 -4.74
C PHE A 84 -0.73 -13.23 -5.03
N GLU A 85 -1.88 -12.85 -5.61
CA GLU A 85 -2.14 -11.43 -5.87
C GLU A 85 -2.42 -10.67 -4.57
N MET A 86 -1.92 -9.45 -4.51
CA MET A 86 -2.26 -8.47 -3.47
C MET A 86 -3.27 -7.51 -4.05
N ARG A 87 -4.49 -7.54 -3.51
CA ARG A 87 -5.65 -6.79 -4.02
C ARG A 87 -6.20 -5.86 -2.96
N ALA A 88 -6.62 -4.66 -3.35
CA ALA A 88 -7.34 -3.76 -2.45
C ALA A 88 -8.40 -2.96 -3.19
N ALA A 89 -9.37 -2.47 -2.42
CA ALA A 89 -10.28 -1.43 -2.88
C ALA A 89 -9.47 -0.22 -3.39
N SER A 90 -9.82 0.23 -4.60
CA SER A 90 -9.17 1.30 -5.32
C SER A 90 -10.04 2.56 -5.29
N GLN A 91 -9.41 3.73 -5.10
CA GLN A 91 -10.03 5.02 -5.38
C GLN A 91 -10.19 5.20 -6.90
N VAL A 92 -11.11 4.47 -7.52
CA VAL A 92 -11.61 4.83 -8.84
C VAL A 92 -12.97 5.46 -8.57
N SER A 93 -13.19 6.71 -9.00
CA SER A 93 -14.51 7.33 -8.94
C SER A 93 -15.54 6.38 -9.56
N ALA A 94 -16.40 5.78 -8.74
CA ALA A 94 -17.51 4.99 -9.23
C ALA A 94 -18.56 5.97 -9.79
N PRO A 95 -18.91 5.94 -11.08
CA PRO A 95 -19.83 6.90 -11.68
C PRO A 95 -21.30 6.77 -11.20
N THR A 96 -21.59 5.93 -10.20
CA THR A 96 -22.98 5.60 -9.87
C THR A 96 -23.12 5.21 -8.41
N PRO A 97 -24.05 5.86 -7.66
CA PRO A 97 -24.33 5.54 -6.25
C PRO A 97 -25.11 4.21 -6.06
N GLY A 98 -24.94 3.24 -6.96
CA GLY A 98 -25.77 2.03 -7.04
C GLY A 98 -25.25 0.81 -6.28
N THR A 99 -23.96 0.77 -5.92
CA THR A 99 -23.40 -0.31 -5.09
C THR A 99 -22.32 0.28 -4.17
N ASN A 100 -22.44 0.07 -2.86
CA ASN A 100 -21.48 0.53 -1.84
C ASN A 100 -20.13 -0.22 -1.88
N THR A 101 -19.72 -0.72 -3.05
CA THR A 101 -18.53 -1.56 -3.24
C THR A 101 -17.53 -0.80 -4.09
N LEU A 102 -16.42 -0.40 -3.48
CA LEU A 102 -15.27 0.15 -4.22
C LEU A 102 -14.68 -0.93 -5.14
N PRO A 103 -14.29 -0.58 -6.37
CA PRO A 103 -13.68 -1.55 -7.27
C PRO A 103 -12.37 -2.07 -6.65
N VAL A 104 -12.16 -3.39 -6.71
CA VAL A 104 -10.92 -4.03 -6.25
C VAL A 104 -9.90 -4.03 -7.38
N ARG A 105 -8.68 -3.56 -7.10
CA ARG A 105 -7.55 -3.56 -8.04
C ARG A 105 -6.44 -4.47 -7.51
N THR A 106 -5.73 -5.13 -8.41
CA THR A 106 -4.47 -5.81 -8.09
C THR A 106 -3.35 -4.77 -7.97
N TYR A 107 -2.72 -4.71 -6.80
CA TYR A 107 -1.61 -3.81 -6.48
C TYR A 107 -0.26 -4.44 -6.85
N GLY A 108 -0.16 -5.76 -6.79
CA GLY A 108 1.00 -6.54 -7.18
C GLY A 108 0.83 -7.97 -6.68
N ASP A 109 1.92 -8.64 -6.39
CA ASP A 109 1.94 -10.01 -5.89
C ASP A 109 2.84 -10.17 -4.66
N VAL A 110 2.64 -11.27 -3.94
CA VAL A 110 3.53 -11.77 -2.89
C VAL A 110 3.90 -13.21 -3.20
N THR A 111 5.19 -13.54 -3.06
CA THR A 111 5.66 -14.92 -3.22
C THR A 111 5.66 -15.64 -1.88
N VAL A 112 4.99 -16.79 -1.79
CA VAL A 112 5.04 -17.67 -0.63
C VAL A 112 6.14 -18.69 -0.83
N ARG A 113 7.05 -18.81 0.13
CA ARG A 113 8.19 -19.72 0.11
C ARG A 113 8.05 -20.77 1.23
N PRO A 114 8.30 -22.06 0.93
CA PRO A 114 8.41 -23.08 1.96
C PRO A 114 9.60 -22.86 2.92
N THR A 115 10.72 -22.35 2.41
CA THR A 115 11.95 -22.07 3.16
C THR A 115 12.59 -20.77 2.69
N ASP A 116 13.26 -20.07 3.61
CA ASP A 116 14.14 -18.92 3.34
C ASP A 116 13.52 -17.81 2.46
N PRO A 117 12.40 -17.18 2.87
CA PRO A 117 11.86 -16.05 2.12
C PRO A 117 12.86 -14.88 2.11
N ASP A 118 13.01 -14.25 0.95
CA ASP A 118 13.79 -13.02 0.80
C ASP A 118 13.12 -11.86 1.57
N SER A 119 13.81 -11.38 2.61
CA SER A 119 13.38 -10.24 3.43
C SER A 119 14.00 -8.91 3.02
N SER A 120 14.85 -8.88 1.99
CA SER A 120 15.58 -7.66 1.57
C SER A 120 14.68 -6.62 0.91
N ARG A 121 13.51 -7.04 0.40
CA ARG A 121 12.61 -6.22 -0.39
C ARG A 121 11.20 -6.20 0.16
N ARG A 122 10.58 -5.02 0.11
CA ARG A 122 9.14 -4.84 0.34
C ARG A 122 8.49 -4.30 -0.91
N ASN A 123 7.57 -5.05 -1.50
CA ASN A 123 6.76 -4.57 -2.60
C ASN A 123 5.88 -3.41 -2.14
N ALA A 124 5.71 -2.43 -3.00
CA ALA A 124 4.88 -1.27 -2.72
C ALA A 124 4.19 -0.75 -3.98
N ALA A 125 2.92 -0.39 -3.82
CA ALA A 125 2.10 0.09 -4.92
C ALA A 125 0.97 1.00 -4.45
N GLY A 126 0.53 1.88 -5.35
CA GLY A 126 -0.59 2.78 -5.12
C GLY A 126 -0.43 4.09 -5.89
N PHE A 127 -1.39 4.99 -5.69
CA PHE A 127 -1.27 6.34 -6.23
C PHE A 127 -0.24 7.15 -5.44
N ALA A 128 0.66 7.79 -6.17
CA ALA A 128 1.68 8.64 -5.61
C ALA A 128 1.97 9.86 -6.50
N ALA A 129 2.37 10.95 -5.86
CA ALA A 129 2.88 12.14 -6.52
C ALA A 129 4.40 12.11 -6.54
N GLN A 130 4.99 12.68 -7.59
CA GLN A 130 6.39 13.04 -7.60
C GLN A 130 6.57 14.36 -6.83
N ASP A 131 7.61 14.42 -6.01
CA ASP A 131 8.05 15.60 -5.27
C ASP A 131 9.56 15.78 -5.48
N ILE A 132 10.01 17.02 -5.65
CA ILE A 132 11.43 17.35 -5.77
C ILE A 132 11.77 18.27 -4.61
N ASP A 133 12.75 17.88 -3.82
CA ASP A 133 13.15 18.69 -2.67
C ASP A 133 14.06 19.87 -3.05
N ASN A 134 14.42 20.67 -2.04
CA ASN A 134 15.29 21.82 -2.20
C ASN A 134 16.75 21.48 -2.58
N LEU A 135 17.12 20.21 -2.56
CA LEU A 135 18.42 19.70 -3.01
C LEU A 135 18.35 19.06 -4.41
N GLY A 136 17.17 19.09 -5.05
CA GLY A 136 16.94 18.49 -6.37
C GLY A 136 16.66 16.99 -6.33
N CYS A 137 16.44 16.42 -5.14
CA CYS A 137 16.20 15.01 -4.95
C CYS A 137 14.74 14.62 -5.17
N VAL A 138 14.56 13.59 -5.98
CA VAL A 138 13.27 13.07 -6.43
C VAL A 138 12.74 12.10 -5.40
N ARG A 139 11.53 12.37 -4.93
CA ARG A 139 10.82 11.54 -3.99
C ARG A 139 9.44 11.17 -4.48
N LEU A 140 9.03 9.97 -4.13
CA LEU A 140 7.70 9.45 -4.34
C LEU A 140 6.88 9.61 -3.06
N ARG A 141 5.80 10.39 -3.14
CA ARG A 141 4.92 10.68 -2.02
C ARG A 141 3.59 9.97 -2.19
N PRO A 142 3.25 8.97 -1.35
CA PRO A 142 1.94 8.35 -1.39
C PRO A 142 0.82 9.39 -1.27
N ASN A 143 -0.29 9.17 -1.98
CA ASN A 143 -1.40 10.11 -2.06
C ASN A 143 -1.87 10.62 -0.69
N GLN A 144 -2.02 11.95 -0.55
CA GLN A 144 -2.48 12.64 0.67
C GLN A 144 -1.64 12.36 1.93
N THR A 145 -0.38 11.92 1.79
CA THR A 145 0.56 11.85 2.90
C THR A 145 1.46 13.08 2.91
N ILE A 146 1.73 13.63 4.10
CA ILE A 146 2.64 14.78 4.27
C ILE A 146 3.98 14.32 4.88
N ARG A 147 3.98 13.20 5.62
CA ARG A 147 5.13 12.72 6.39
C ARG A 147 5.89 11.56 5.74
N THR A 148 5.32 10.92 4.73
CA THR A 148 5.92 9.75 4.08
C THR A 148 6.33 10.12 2.67
N ALA A 149 7.61 9.96 2.38
CA ALA A 149 8.16 10.10 1.03
C ALA A 149 9.30 9.09 0.89
N TYR A 150 9.44 8.52 -0.29
CA TYR A 150 10.51 7.57 -0.61
C TYR A 150 11.45 8.19 -1.61
N VAL A 151 12.76 8.17 -1.34
CA VAL A 151 13.74 8.55 -2.35
C VAL A 151 13.64 7.57 -3.52
N LEU A 152 13.49 8.10 -4.73
CA LEU A 152 13.49 7.29 -5.94
C LEU A 152 14.92 6.79 -6.20
N GLU A 153 15.12 5.52 -6.49
CA GLU A 153 16.49 5.03 -6.76
C GLU A 153 17.06 5.68 -8.04
N ASP A 154 16.30 5.64 -9.14
CA ASP A 154 16.65 6.32 -10.38
C ASP A 154 16.19 7.79 -10.35
N GLN A 155 17.12 8.68 -10.01
CA GLN A 155 16.89 10.14 -9.98
C GLN A 155 16.66 10.74 -11.37
N ALA A 156 16.93 10.02 -12.47
CA ALA A 156 16.64 10.49 -13.81
C ALA A 156 15.17 10.26 -14.23
N ASP A 157 14.41 9.44 -13.50
CA ASP A 157 13.03 9.07 -13.87
C ASP A 157 11.97 10.13 -13.50
N THR A 158 12.33 11.40 -13.68
CA THR A 158 11.59 12.61 -13.26
C THR A 158 10.59 13.13 -14.26
N ALA A 159 10.67 12.68 -15.51
CA ALA A 159 9.88 13.21 -16.61
C ALA A 159 8.53 12.50 -16.78
N ARG A 160 8.27 11.41 -16.05
CA ARG A 160 7.19 10.50 -16.42
C ARG A 160 5.86 10.76 -15.74
N PHE A 161 5.80 11.47 -14.60
CA PHE A 161 4.53 11.76 -13.93
C PHE A 161 4.58 12.86 -12.88
N SER A 162 3.48 13.60 -12.73
CA SER A 162 3.22 14.41 -11.52
C SER A 162 2.42 13.63 -10.47
N TYR A 163 1.53 12.74 -10.93
CA TYR A 163 0.71 11.87 -10.10
C TYR A 163 0.25 10.65 -10.92
N ALA A 164 0.51 9.44 -10.45
CA ALA A 164 0.20 8.20 -11.17
C ALA A 164 0.03 7.00 -10.23
N PHE A 165 -0.49 5.88 -10.76
CA PHE A 165 -0.45 4.61 -10.05
C PHE A 165 0.90 3.94 -10.29
N VAL A 166 1.69 3.80 -9.24
CA VAL A 166 3.03 3.20 -9.31
C VAL A 166 3.04 1.79 -8.73
N ARG A 167 3.96 0.96 -9.22
CA ARG A 167 4.39 -0.27 -8.55
C ARG A 167 5.91 -0.32 -8.54
N GLY A 168 6.45 -0.85 -7.47
CA GLY A 168 7.88 -1.02 -7.27
C GLY A 168 8.18 -1.73 -5.98
N TYR A 169 9.40 -1.56 -5.48
CA TYR A 169 9.80 -2.10 -4.19
C TYR A 169 10.72 -1.16 -3.43
N ILE A 170 10.63 -1.26 -2.11
CA ILE A 170 11.49 -0.59 -1.15
C ILE A 170 12.59 -1.56 -0.76
N HIS A 171 13.84 -1.12 -0.83
CA HIS A 171 15.02 -1.90 -0.44
C HIS A 171 16.11 -0.99 0.12
N GLU A 172 17.17 -1.60 0.66
CA GLU A 172 18.39 -0.90 1.02
C GLU A 172 19.34 -0.88 -0.19
N SER A 173 19.74 0.31 -0.61
CA SER A 173 20.76 0.52 -1.64
C SER A 173 22.16 0.46 -1.00
N PRO A 174 23.15 -0.16 -1.67
CA PRO A 174 24.52 -0.23 -1.16
C PRO A 174 25.21 1.14 -1.11
N THR A 175 24.72 2.12 -1.87
CA THR A 175 25.23 3.50 -1.91
C THR A 175 24.10 4.47 -1.58
N PRO A 176 24.29 5.42 -0.65
CA PRO A 176 23.25 6.40 -0.36
C PRO A 176 22.87 7.23 -1.59
N ILE A 177 21.56 7.32 -1.85
CA ILE A 177 20.98 8.16 -2.89
C ILE A 177 20.22 9.28 -2.18
N CYS A 178 20.55 10.53 -2.50
CA CYS A 178 19.94 11.67 -1.81
C CYS A 178 20.06 11.62 -0.28
N GLY A 179 21.16 11.02 0.21
CA GLY A 179 21.43 10.85 1.64
C GLY A 179 20.73 9.67 2.30
N GLU A 180 19.94 8.88 1.56
CA GLU A 180 19.21 7.73 2.10
C GLU A 180 19.67 6.41 1.48
N THR A 181 19.75 5.37 2.31
CA THR A 181 19.98 3.99 1.83
C THR A 181 18.67 3.30 1.52
N ARG A 182 17.60 3.63 2.23
CA ARG A 182 16.27 3.08 2.01
C ARG A 182 15.59 3.82 0.85
N VAL A 183 15.60 3.20 -0.32
CA VAL A 183 15.10 3.80 -1.56
C VAL A 183 13.93 3.00 -2.13
N PHE A 184 13.24 3.60 -3.10
CA PHE A 184 12.18 2.96 -3.87
C PHE A 184 12.63 2.79 -5.31
N GLU A 185 12.66 1.55 -5.79
CA GLU A 185 12.86 1.24 -7.20
C GLU A 185 11.50 1.22 -7.90
N LEU A 186 11.31 2.10 -8.90
CA LEU A 186 10.09 2.15 -9.69
C LEU A 186 10.12 1.11 -10.82
N VAL A 187 9.15 0.21 -10.82
CA VAL A 187 9.06 -0.88 -11.80
C VAL A 187 8.01 -0.58 -12.88
N THR A 188 6.84 -0.08 -12.48
CA THR A 188 5.79 0.31 -13.43
C THR A 188 5.11 1.61 -13.04
N LEU A 189 4.75 2.38 -14.07
CA LEU A 189 3.94 3.60 -14.00
C LEU A 189 2.69 3.39 -14.85
N ASN A 190 1.50 3.56 -14.27
CA ASN A 190 0.21 3.43 -14.96
C ASN A 190 -0.73 4.60 -14.68
#